data_AF-A0A7S0K647-F1
#
_entry.id   AF-A0A7S0K647-F1
#
_cell.length_a   1.000
_cell.length_b   1.000
_cell.length_c   1.000
_cell.angle_alpha   90.00
_cell.angle_beta   90.00
_cell.angle_gamma   90.00
#
_symmetry.space_group_name_H-M   'P 1'
#
loop_
_entity.id
_entity.type
_entity.pdbx_description
1 polymer ?
#
loop_
_entity_poly.entity_id
_entity_poly.type
_entity_poly.pdbx_seq_one_letter_code
_entity_poly.pdbx_strand_id
1 'polypeptide(L)'
;DFREEDIRDAMLAAIPSGRPVLVTGCGNSTLSEELFGAGLTDIVSMDYSEGVIESMRRKTADRPEMKWEVGDARATGLDAGSVGSVVDKGTLDAVLPEPLADAAADAAALLSEGGRV
;
A
#
# COMPACT_ATOMS: atom_id res chain seq x y z
N ASP A 1 1.77 5.54 22.52
CA ASP A 1 0.60 5.15 21.70
C ASP A 1 0.45 6.08 20.52
N PHE A 2 1.05 5.68 19.39
CA PHE A 2 0.62 6.18 18.08
C PHE A 2 -0.63 5.41 17.69
N ARG A 3 -1.70 6.10 17.28
CA ARG A 3 -2.93 5.46 16.82
C ARG A 3 -2.89 5.32 15.30
N GLU A 4 -3.59 4.32 14.74
CA GLU A 4 -3.69 4.10 13.28
C GLU A 4 -4.22 5.35 12.55
N GLU A 5 -5.07 6.15 13.21
CA GLU A 5 -5.53 7.46 12.74
C GLU A 5 -4.39 8.46 12.50
N ASP A 6 -3.40 8.52 13.40
CA ASP A 6 -2.29 9.47 13.29
C ASP A 6 -1.38 9.09 12.10
N ILE A 7 -1.25 7.79 11.83
CA ILE A 7 -0.51 7.24 10.68
C ILE A 7 -1.24 7.54 9.38
N ARG A 8 -2.57 7.32 9.33
CA ARG A 8 -3.40 7.64 8.17
C ARG A 8 -3.27 9.11 7.79
N ASP A 9 -3.39 10.01 8.75
CA ASP A 9 -3.34 11.45 8.48
C ASP A 9 -1.96 11.88 7.97
N ALA A 10 -0.88 11.31 8.53
CA ALA A 10 0.48 11.51 8.02
C ALA A 10 0.65 10.98 6.58
N MET A 11 0.09 9.82 6.26
CA MET A 11 0.10 9.26 4.92
C MET A 11 -0.66 10.14 3.93
N LEU A 12 -1.86 10.60 4.27
CA LEU A 12 -2.65 11.49 3.41
C LEU A 12 -1.93 12.82 3.13
N ALA A 13 -1.15 13.32 4.08
CA ALA A 13 -0.34 14.53 3.90
C ALA A 13 0.91 14.29 3.02
N ALA A 14 1.48 13.07 3.04
CA ALA A 14 2.71 12.74 2.34
C ALA A 14 2.48 12.24 0.90
N ILE A 15 1.37 11.53 0.67
CA ILE A 15 1.03 10.91 -0.60
C ILE A 15 0.65 11.98 -1.63
N PRO A 16 1.36 12.08 -2.77
CA PRO A 16 0.99 12.99 -3.84
C PRO A 16 -0.37 12.63 -4.43
N SER A 17 -1.25 13.62 -4.57
CA SER A 17 -2.56 13.44 -5.20
C SER A 17 -2.46 13.09 -6.69
N GLY A 18 -3.42 12.31 -7.20
CA GLY A 18 -3.58 12.06 -8.64
C GLY A 18 -2.67 10.99 -9.22
N ARG A 19 -2.02 10.18 -8.38
CA ARG A 19 -1.27 8.99 -8.81
C ARG A 19 -1.67 7.76 -8.00
N PRO A 20 -1.54 6.55 -8.60
CA PRO A 20 -1.83 5.32 -7.88
C PRO A 20 -0.89 5.10 -6.69
N VAL A 21 -1.43 4.48 -5.64
CA VAL A 21 -0.68 4.05 -4.45
C VAL A 21 -0.70 2.54 -4.37
N LEU A 22 0.47 1.94 -4.16
CA LEU A 22 0.58 0.51 -3.86
C LEU A 22 0.72 0.32 -2.36
N VAL A 23 -0.15 -0.47 -1.74
CA VAL A 23 0.00 -0.91 -0.35
C VAL A 23 0.44 -2.37 -0.36
N THR A 24 1.68 -2.66 0.00
CA THR A 24 2.23 -4.03 0.08
C THR A 24 2.04 -4.61 1.47
N GLY A 25 1.91 -5.95 1.55
CA GLY A 25 1.66 -6.62 2.82
C GLY A 25 0.38 -6.11 3.48
N CYS A 26 -0.67 -5.88 2.69
CA CYS A 26 -1.87 -5.18 3.15
C CYS A 26 -2.62 -5.94 4.24
N GLY A 27 -2.44 -7.27 4.35
CA GLY A 27 -3.08 -8.08 5.36
C GLY A 27 -4.60 -7.88 5.38
N ASN A 28 -5.19 -8.00 6.57
CA ASN A 28 -6.61 -7.77 6.85
C ASN A 28 -6.87 -6.42 7.56
N SER A 29 -5.93 -5.48 7.48
CA SER A 29 -6.02 -4.16 8.13
C SER A 29 -7.16 -3.32 7.58
N THR A 30 -7.61 -2.35 8.36
CA THR A 30 -8.51 -1.30 7.91
C THR A 30 -7.79 -0.15 7.21
N LEU A 31 -6.46 0.00 7.30
CA LEU A 31 -5.72 1.10 6.67
C LEU A 31 -6.13 1.39 5.21
N SER A 32 -6.17 0.39 4.32
CA SER A 32 -6.57 0.63 2.91
C SER A 32 -8.01 1.11 2.79
N GLU A 33 -8.91 0.62 3.66
CA GLU A 33 -10.31 1.08 3.72
C GLU A 33 -10.43 2.50 4.27
N GLU A 34 -9.60 2.84 5.26
CA GLU A 34 -9.57 4.17 5.88
C GLU A 34 -8.99 5.23 4.95
N LEU A 35 -7.88 4.92 4.26
CA LEU A 35 -7.31 5.78 3.22
C LEU A 35 -8.33 6.00 2.09
N PHE A 36 -9.01 4.92 1.66
CA PHE A 36 -10.08 5.01 0.68
C PHE A 36 -11.23 5.90 1.16
N GLY A 37 -11.71 5.70 2.39
CA GLY A 37 -12.77 6.51 3.00
C GLY A 37 -12.39 7.98 3.19
N ALA A 38 -11.09 8.29 3.30
CA ALA A 38 -10.56 9.64 3.38
C ALA A 38 -10.34 10.31 2.01
N GLY A 39 -10.67 9.62 0.91
CA GLY A 39 -10.64 10.17 -0.46
C GLY A 39 -9.44 9.73 -1.31
N LEU A 40 -8.53 8.89 -0.79
CA LEU A 40 -7.48 8.27 -1.59
C LEU A 40 -8.04 7.02 -2.28
N THR A 41 -8.60 7.18 -3.47
CA THR A 41 -9.34 6.08 -4.12
C THR A 41 -8.54 5.21 -5.07
N ASP A 42 -7.39 5.70 -5.58
CA ASP A 42 -6.54 4.93 -6.50
C ASP A 42 -5.47 4.13 -5.73
N ILE A 43 -5.94 3.14 -4.97
CA ILE A 43 -5.11 2.26 -4.14
C ILE A 43 -5.14 0.85 -4.71
N VAL A 44 -3.96 0.23 -4.86
CA VAL A 44 -3.80 -1.21 -5.08
C VAL A 44 -3.26 -1.82 -3.80
N SER A 45 -4.05 -2.66 -3.13
CA SER A 45 -3.65 -3.35 -1.90
C SER A 45 -3.23 -4.78 -2.23
N MET A 46 -1.98 -5.13 -1.94
CA MET A 46 -1.36 -6.40 -2.32
C MET A 46 -0.87 -7.19 -1.12
N ASP A 47 -1.11 -8.50 -1.15
CA ASP A 47 -0.58 -9.45 -0.17
C ASP A 47 -0.29 -10.80 -0.84
N TYR A 48 0.68 -11.55 -0.33
CA TYR A 48 1.00 -12.88 -0.87
C TYR A 48 -0.06 -13.92 -0.50
N SER A 49 -0.87 -13.65 0.54
CA SER A 49 -1.90 -14.56 1.03
C SER A 49 -3.21 -14.41 0.26
N GLU A 50 -3.49 -15.39 -0.62
CA GLU A 50 -4.74 -15.46 -1.37
C GLU A 50 -5.98 -15.45 -0.46
N GLY A 51 -5.96 -16.19 0.65
CA GLY A 51 -7.08 -16.23 1.58
C GLY A 51 -7.37 -14.89 2.25
N VAL A 52 -6.34 -14.08 2.52
CA VAL A 52 -6.51 -12.73 3.05
C VAL A 52 -7.11 -11.81 1.99
N ILE A 53 -6.58 -11.83 0.77
CA ILE A 53 -7.09 -11.01 -0.34
C ILE A 53 -8.54 -11.35 -0.66
N GLU A 54 -8.90 -12.63 -0.71
CA GLU A 54 -10.31 -13.04 -0.87
C GLU A 54 -11.19 -12.51 0.26
N SER A 55 -10.73 -12.59 1.51
CA SER A 55 -11.46 -12.08 2.66
C SER A 55 -11.70 -10.57 2.53
N MET A 56 -10.67 -9.81 2.14
CA MET A 56 -10.78 -8.37 1.96
C MET A 56 -11.70 -7.99 0.80
N ARG A 57 -11.60 -8.67 -0.35
CA ARG A 57 -12.53 -8.50 -1.48
C ARG A 57 -13.99 -8.74 -1.07
N ARG A 58 -14.25 -9.76 -0.26
CA ARG A 58 -15.61 -10.04 0.27
C ARG A 58 -16.05 -8.97 1.27
N LYS A 59 -15.15 -8.56 2.17
CA LYS A 59 -15.41 -7.53 3.19
C LYS A 59 -15.76 -6.18 2.56
N THR A 60 -15.12 -5.82 1.45
CA THR A 60 -15.31 -4.54 0.74
C THR A 60 -16.10 -4.71 -0.55
N ALA A 61 -16.95 -5.72 -0.66
CA ALA A 61 -17.72 -5.99 -1.87
C ALA A 61 -18.70 -4.85 -2.24
N ASP A 62 -19.04 -4.00 -1.27
CA ASP A 62 -19.85 -2.79 -1.43
C ASP A 62 -19.06 -1.61 -2.03
N ARG A 63 -17.73 -1.74 -2.13
CA ARG A 63 -16.78 -0.72 -2.62
C ARG A 63 -15.93 -1.31 -3.76
N PRO A 64 -16.52 -1.56 -4.94
CA PRO A 64 -15.86 -2.25 -6.05
C PRO A 64 -14.64 -1.50 -6.63
N GLU A 65 -14.50 -0.21 -6.34
CA GLU A 65 -13.34 0.60 -6.73
C GLU A 65 -12.08 0.24 -5.94
N MET A 66 -12.21 -0.41 -4.78
CA MET A 66 -11.07 -0.88 -4.00
C MET A 66 -10.40 -2.07 -4.71
N LYS A 67 -9.12 -1.92 -5.04
CA LYS A 67 -8.33 -2.95 -5.73
C LYS A 67 -7.55 -3.77 -4.70
N TRP A 68 -7.78 -5.08 -4.71
CA TRP A 68 -7.09 -6.05 -3.86
C TRP A 68 -6.46 -7.10 -4.75
N GLU A 69 -5.16 -7.34 -4.63
CA GLU A 69 -4.40 -8.24 -5.50
C GLU A 69 -3.54 -9.23 -4.73
N VAL A 70 -3.47 -10.46 -5.22
CA VAL A 70 -2.52 -11.45 -4.70
C VAL A 70 -1.17 -11.20 -5.39
N GLY A 71 -0.10 -11.00 -4.63
CA GLY A 71 1.21 -10.76 -5.22
C GLY A 71 2.35 -10.72 -4.21
N ASP A 72 3.56 -10.91 -4.73
CA ASP A 72 4.81 -10.76 -3.96
C ASP A 72 5.29 -9.31 -4.08
N ALA A 73 5.58 -8.67 -2.96
CA ALA A 73 6.09 -7.29 -2.92
C ALA A 73 7.43 -7.13 -3.67
N ARG A 74 8.21 -8.21 -3.82
CA ARG A 74 9.47 -8.25 -4.59
C ARG A 74 9.26 -8.42 -6.09
N ALA A 75 8.05 -8.80 -6.50
CA ALA A 75 7.71 -9.09 -7.89
C ALA A 75 6.25 -8.71 -8.16
N THR A 76 5.94 -7.42 -8.01
CA THR A 76 4.57 -6.89 -8.06
C THR A 76 3.91 -7.03 -9.43
N GLY A 77 4.70 -7.18 -10.50
CA GLY A 77 4.22 -7.19 -11.88
C GLY A 77 3.74 -5.83 -12.39
N LEU A 78 3.94 -4.76 -11.60
CA LEU A 78 3.65 -3.39 -12.01
C LEU A 78 4.82 -2.82 -12.84
N ASP A 79 4.49 -1.94 -13.78
CA ASP A 79 5.49 -1.27 -14.60
C ASP A 79 6.35 -0.31 -13.75
N ALA A 80 7.63 -0.18 -14.10
CA ALA A 80 8.51 0.79 -13.46
C ALA A 80 7.95 2.22 -13.63
N GLY A 81 7.95 3.00 -12.56
CA GLY A 81 7.41 4.36 -12.55
C GLY A 81 5.87 4.46 -12.62
N SER A 82 5.13 3.36 -12.45
CA SER A 82 3.67 3.34 -12.59
C SER A 82 2.90 3.84 -11.35
N VAL A 83 3.55 3.92 -10.18
CA VAL A 83 2.92 4.37 -8.93
C VAL A 83 3.54 5.66 -8.40
N GLY A 84 2.74 6.46 -7.72
CA GLY A 84 3.19 7.68 -7.04
C GLY A 84 3.75 7.43 -5.65
N SER A 85 3.27 6.39 -4.97
CA SER A 85 3.74 6.01 -3.64
C SER A 85 3.62 4.51 -3.40
N VAL A 86 4.53 3.98 -2.59
CA VAL A 86 4.47 2.59 -2.08
C VAL A 86 4.37 2.68 -0.56
N VAL A 87 3.41 1.96 0.04
CA VAL A 87 3.18 1.90 1.48
C VAL A 87 3.35 0.47 1.92
N ASP A 88 4.34 0.19 2.78
CA ASP A 88 4.53 -1.15 3.33
C ASP A 88 3.97 -1.24 4.75
N LYS A 89 2.86 -1.96 4.89
CA LYS A 89 2.08 -2.03 6.14
C LYS A 89 2.56 -3.13 7.10
N GLY A 90 3.43 -4.04 6.65
CA GLY A 90 4.15 -4.97 7.53
C GLY A 90 5.35 -4.32 8.25
N THR A 91 5.73 -3.12 7.79
CA THR A 91 6.97 -2.43 8.18
C THR A 91 6.68 -1.14 8.96
N LEU A 92 5.43 -0.94 9.39
CA LEU A 92 5.02 0.18 10.25
C LEU A 92 5.49 0.04 11.71
N ASP A 93 5.78 -1.19 12.18
CA ASP A 93 6.49 -1.45 13.45
C ASP A 93 8.02 -1.41 13.31
N ALA A 94 8.54 -1.35 12.08
CA ALA A 94 9.97 -1.30 11.82
C ALA A 94 10.39 0.11 11.41
N VAL A 95 10.59 0.96 12.41
CA VAL A 95 11.64 1.97 12.34
C VAL A 95 12.99 1.21 12.34
N LEU A 96 13.32 0.60 11.20
CA LEU A 96 14.55 -0.10 10.79
C LEU A 96 15.21 -1.07 11.80
N PRO A 97 15.39 -2.34 11.42
CA PRO A 97 16.64 -2.71 10.76
C PRO A 97 16.47 -3.69 9.57
N GLU A 98 17.42 -3.62 8.65
CA GLU A 98 17.59 -4.37 7.38
C GLU A 98 17.14 -5.85 7.32
N PRO A 99 16.76 -6.38 6.12
CA PRO A 99 17.36 -6.15 4.79
C PRO A 99 16.52 -5.22 3.90
N LEU A 100 16.79 -3.91 3.98
CA LEU A 100 15.99 -2.87 3.35
C LEU A 100 16.48 -2.50 1.94
N ALA A 101 17.72 -2.84 1.57
CA ALA A 101 18.28 -2.40 0.28
C ALA A 101 17.51 -2.97 -0.91
N ASP A 102 17.14 -4.26 -0.86
CA ASP A 102 16.42 -4.92 -1.95
C ASP A 102 14.97 -4.44 -2.02
N ALA A 103 14.26 -4.40 -0.88
CA ALA A 103 12.88 -3.93 -0.83
C ALA A 103 12.72 -2.43 -1.17
N ALA A 104 13.68 -1.59 -0.75
CA ALA A 104 13.69 -0.17 -1.11
C ALA A 104 14.09 0.04 -2.58
N ALA A 105 14.99 -0.77 -3.14
CA ALA A 105 15.32 -0.72 -4.57
C ALA A 105 14.13 -1.17 -5.43
N ASP A 106 13.45 -2.24 -5.04
CA ASP A 106 12.24 -2.74 -5.70
C ASP A 106 11.12 -1.68 -5.62
N ALA A 107 10.90 -1.07 -4.45
CA ALA A 107 9.96 0.04 -4.30
C ALA A 107 10.37 1.26 -5.14
N ALA A 108 11.65 1.65 -5.13
CA ALA A 108 12.15 2.78 -5.89
C ALA A 108 12.02 2.60 -7.41
N ALA A 109 12.13 1.37 -7.92
CA ALA A 109 11.91 1.08 -9.34
C ALA A 109 10.44 1.31 -9.76
N LEU A 110 9.48 1.12 -8.85
CA LEU A 110 8.06 1.34 -9.10
C LEU A 110 7.66 2.82 -9.04
N LEU A 111 8.44 3.65 -8.33
CA LEU A 111 8.12 5.07 -8.14
C LEU A 111 8.31 5.89 -9.41
N SER A 112 7.27 6.65 -9.74
CA SER A 112 7.37 7.77 -10.69
C SER A 112 8.33 8.85 -10.18
N GLU A 113 8.80 9.72 -11.08
CA GLU A 113 9.62 10.88 -10.69
C GLU A 113 8.91 11.71 -9.59
N GLY A 114 9.61 11.90 -8.46
CA GLY A 114 9.10 12.58 -7.27
C GLY A 114 8.24 11.71 -6.32
N GLY A 115 8.18 10.40 -6.55
CA GLY A 115 7.46 9.45 -5.70
C GLY A 115 8.06 9.27 -4.31
N ARG A 116 7.30 8.64 -3.40
CA ARG A 116 7.69 8.41 -2.00
C ARG A 116 7.46 6.96 -1.58
N VAL A 117 8.35 6.46 -0.71
CA VAL A 117 8.16 5.25 0.12
C VAL A 117 7.84 5.71 1.53
#